data_AF-A0A0E9RHD6-F1
#
_entry.id   AF-A0A0E9RHD6-F1
#
_cell.length_a   1.000
_cell.length_b   1.000
_cell.length_c   1.000
_cell.angle_alpha   90.00
_cell.angle_beta   90.00
_cell.angle_gamma   90.00
#
_symmetry.space_group_name_H-M   'P 1'
#
loop_
_entity.id
_entity.type
_entity.pdbx_description
1 polymer ?
#
loop_
_entity_poly.entity_id
_entity_poly.type
_entity_poly.pdbx_seq_one_letter_code
_entity_poly.pdbx_strand_id
1 'polypeptide(L)'
;MKRYYLSEGFSTDFSKTEQAKEQINKYVDEKTKGKITQLVEDVDLQTVMYLINYIYFKGKWEIPFDPKATKEDQFHVDDKTTVPVQMMYEEDDLPK
;
A
#
# COMPACT_ATOMS: atom_id res chain seq x y z
N MET A 1 -22.19 0.40 9.31
CA MET A 1 -20.95 -0.01 8.62
C MET A 1 -20.56 -1.47 8.92
N LYS A 2 -20.44 -1.91 10.19
CA LYS A 2 -20.02 -3.29 10.54
C LYS A 2 -20.66 -4.44 9.74
N ARG A 3 -21.99 -4.46 9.63
CA ARG A 3 -22.74 -5.56 8.99
C ARG A 3 -22.51 -5.69 7.48
N TYR A 4 -22.23 -4.59 6.79
CA TYR A 4 -22.17 -4.56 5.32
C TYR A 4 -20.75 -4.36 4.78
N TYR A 5 -19.88 -3.72 5.55
CA TYR A 5 -18.52 -3.35 5.13
C TYR A 5 -17.44 -4.05 5.94
N LEU A 6 -17.82 -4.91 6.90
CA LEU A 6 -16.90 -5.55 7.85
C LEU A 6 -15.99 -4.53 8.55
N SER A 7 -16.46 -3.28 8.69
CA SER A 7 -15.69 -2.18 9.23
C SER A 7 -15.43 -2.39 10.72
N GLU A 8 -14.24 -2.09 11.17
CA GLU A 8 -13.94 -1.90 12.59
C GLU A 8 -14.01 -0.42 12.94
N GLY A 9 -14.23 -0.11 14.22
CA GLY A 9 -14.27 1.26 14.72
C GLY A 9 -13.55 1.34 16.05
N PHE A 10 -12.84 2.43 16.26
CA PHE A 10 -12.17 2.77 17.51
C PHE A 10 -12.32 4.28 17.75
N SER A 11 -12.20 4.70 19.01
CA SER A 11 -12.27 6.11 19.40
C SER A 11 -10.86 6.66 19.61
N THR A 12 -10.65 7.91 19.19
CA THR A 12 -9.43 8.67 19.46
C THR A 12 -9.80 10.11 19.85
N ASP A 13 -8.89 10.81 20.53
CA ASP A 13 -9.07 12.20 20.94
C ASP A 13 -8.40 13.12 19.93
N PHE A 14 -9.19 13.63 18.97
CA PHE A 14 -8.71 14.53 17.91
C PHE A 14 -8.21 15.89 18.42
N SER A 15 -8.51 16.28 19.68
CA SER A 15 -7.92 17.47 20.29
C SER A 15 -6.42 17.31 20.57
N LYS A 16 -5.94 16.05 20.63
CA LYS A 16 -4.52 15.69 20.76
C LYS A 16 -4.01 15.19 19.42
N THR A 17 -3.87 16.10 18.46
CA THR A 17 -3.58 15.82 17.04
C THR A 17 -2.44 14.82 16.83
N GLU A 18 -1.31 14.99 17.52
CA GLU A 18 -0.16 14.07 17.41
C GLU A 18 -0.48 12.67 17.91
N GLN A 19 -1.17 12.55 19.05
CA GLN A 19 -1.57 11.24 19.60
C GLN A 19 -2.62 10.56 18.72
N ALA A 20 -3.57 11.33 18.17
CA ALA A 20 -4.56 10.82 17.24
C ALA A 20 -3.91 10.32 15.96
N LYS A 21 -2.96 11.08 15.40
CA LYS A 21 -2.15 10.69 14.24
C LYS A 21 -1.39 9.39 14.48
N GLU A 22 -0.68 9.28 15.59
CA GLU A 22 0.05 8.07 15.97
C GLU A 22 -0.88 6.86 16.10
N GLN A 23 -2.04 7.02 16.75
CA GLN A 23 -3.01 5.94 16.92
C GLN A 23 -3.59 5.47 15.58
N ILE A 24 -3.95 6.40 14.69
CA ILE A 24 -4.50 6.08 13.37
C ILE A 24 -3.45 5.36 12.51
N ASN A 25 -2.24 5.90 12.43
CA ASN A 25 -1.17 5.30 11.61
C ASN A 25 -0.75 3.93 12.16
N LYS A 26 -0.64 3.77 13.48
CA LYS A 26 -0.37 2.48 14.10
C LYS A 26 -1.46 1.45 13.79
N TYR A 27 -2.73 1.85 13.85
CA TYR A 27 -3.84 0.96 13.51
C TYR A 27 -3.77 0.48 12.05
N VAL A 28 -3.47 1.38 11.11
CA VAL A 28 -3.33 1.04 9.68
C VAL A 28 -2.09 0.17 9.44
N ASP A 29 -0.98 0.47 10.11
CA ASP A 29 0.26 -0.30 10.03
C ASP A 29 0.05 -1.77 10.44
N GLU A 30 -0.58 -1.99 11.59
CA GLU A 30 -0.91 -3.33 12.09
C GLU A 30 -1.83 -4.09 11.12
N LYS A 31 -2.85 -3.40 10.58
CA LYS A 31 -3.82 -4.02 9.66
C LYS A 31 -3.25 -4.32 8.29
N THR A 32 -2.27 -3.53 7.85
CA THR A 32 -1.58 -3.73 6.57
C THR A 32 -0.30 -4.54 6.71
N LYS A 33 0.02 -5.03 7.92
CA LYS A 33 1.23 -5.80 8.22
C LYS A 33 2.51 -5.07 7.81
N GLY A 34 2.63 -3.79 8.14
CA GLY A 34 3.82 -3.01 7.82
C GLY A 34 3.88 -2.46 6.40
N LYS A 35 2.79 -2.56 5.62
CA LYS A 35 2.79 -2.13 4.21
C LYS A 35 2.38 -0.67 4.03
N ILE A 36 1.58 -0.14 4.96
CA ILE A 36 1.20 1.27 5.03
C ILE A 36 1.48 1.73 6.46
N THR A 37 2.65 2.32 6.67
CA THR A 37 3.11 2.77 8.00
C THR A 37 2.65 4.18 8.35
N GLN A 38 2.40 5.01 7.34
CA GLN A 38 1.96 6.39 7.50
C GLN A 38 0.88 6.70 6.46
N LEU A 39 -0.38 6.70 6.91
CA LEU A 39 -1.54 7.02 6.07
C LEU A 39 -1.94 8.49 6.23
N VAL A 40 -1.88 9.01 7.45
CA VAL A 40 -2.29 10.37 7.80
C VAL A 40 -1.05 11.16 8.23
N GLU A 41 -0.81 12.31 7.59
CA GLU A 41 0.31 13.19 7.90
C GLU A 41 -0.04 14.21 8.98
N ASP A 42 -1.26 14.74 8.94
CA ASP A 42 -1.79 15.74 9.88
C ASP A 42 -3.24 15.43 10.26
N VAL A 43 -3.63 15.87 11.47
CA VAL A 43 -4.98 15.71 12.00
C VAL A 43 -5.51 17.08 12.42
N ASP A 44 -6.71 17.44 11.93
CA ASP A 44 -7.36 18.71 12.29
C ASP A 44 -8.07 18.61 13.66
N LEU A 45 -7.93 19.65 14.49
CA LEU A 45 -8.53 19.72 15.84
C LEU A 45 -10.07 19.65 15.85
N GLN A 46 -10.72 20.02 14.75
CA GLN A 46 -12.17 19.98 14.56
C GLN A 46 -12.63 18.64 13.94
N THR A 47 -11.71 17.70 13.70
CA THR A 47 -12.04 16.37 13.17
C THR A 47 -12.96 15.65 14.15
N VAL A 48 -14.12 15.20 13.65
CA VAL A 48 -15.08 14.40 14.43
C VAL A 48 -14.98 12.91 14.10
N MET A 49 -14.64 12.56 12.85
CA MET A 49 -14.57 11.18 12.39
C MET A 49 -13.73 11.04 11.12
N TYR A 50 -12.94 9.98 11.04
CA TYR A 50 -12.36 9.48 9.79
C TYR A 50 -13.00 8.18 9.35
N LEU A 51 -13.24 8.07 8.04
CA LEU A 51 -13.53 6.80 7.38
C LEU A 51 -12.31 6.41 6.54
N ILE A 52 -11.60 5.37 6.95
CA ILE A 52 -10.35 4.93 6.34
C ILE A 52 -10.59 3.64 5.56
N ASN A 53 -10.13 3.61 4.30
CA ASN A 53 -10.09 2.41 3.47
C ASN A 53 -8.66 2.17 3.00
N TYR A 54 -8.19 0.93 3.13
CA TYR A 54 -6.88 0.48 2.65
C TYR A 54 -7.03 -0.87 1.97
N ILE A 55 -6.27 -1.08 0.89
CA ILE A 55 -6.21 -2.33 0.16
C ILE A 55 -4.74 -2.66 -0.08
N TYR A 56 -4.33 -3.86 0.32
CA TYR A 56 -3.03 -4.43 -0.03
C TYR A 56 -3.25 -5.77 -0.70
N PHE A 57 -2.74 -5.91 -1.92
CA PHE A 57 -2.81 -7.15 -2.68
C PHE A 57 -1.41 -7.57 -3.11
N LYS A 58 -1.01 -8.77 -2.69
CA LYS A 58 0.18 -9.45 -3.20
C LYS A 58 -0.25 -10.80 -3.76
N GLY A 59 -0.64 -10.78 -5.03
CA GLY A 59 -0.96 -11.98 -5.78
C GLY A 59 0.28 -12.84 -6.02
N LYS A 60 0.05 -14.13 -6.24
CA LYS A 60 1.04 -15.03 -6.83
C LYS A 60 0.64 -15.20 -8.29
N TRP A 61 1.61 -15.06 -9.19
CA TRP A 61 1.40 -15.45 -10.58
C TRP A 61 1.08 -16.95 -10.65
N GLU A 62 0.19 -17.32 -11.57
CA GLU A 62 -0.08 -18.73 -11.87
C GLU A 62 1.16 -19.39 -12.47
N ILE A 63 1.84 -18.66 -13.36
CA ILE A 63 3.16 -18.98 -13.91
C ILE A 63 4.15 -17.93 -13.38
N PRO A 64 4.97 -18.25 -12.36
CA PRO A 64 5.90 -17.29 -11.76
C PRO A 64 7.22 -17.20 -12.55
N PHE A 65 7.76 -15.98 -12.64
CA PHE A 65 9.10 -15.73 -13.18
C PHE A 65 10.20 -16.45 -12.39
N ASP A 66 11.22 -16.99 -13.07
CA ASP A 66 12.48 -17.40 -12.41
C ASP A 66 13.24 -16.16 -11.91
N PRO A 67 13.47 -16.00 -10.59
CA PRO A 67 14.24 -14.88 -10.06
C PRO A 67 15.67 -14.78 -10.63
N LYS A 68 16.27 -15.89 -11.08
CA LYS A 68 17.61 -15.90 -11.69
C LYS A 68 17.64 -15.25 -13.07
N ALA A 69 16.50 -15.19 -13.76
CA ALA A 69 16.36 -14.50 -15.03
C ALA A 69 16.18 -12.98 -14.85
N THR A 70 15.93 -12.50 -13.64
CA THR A 70 15.77 -11.06 -13.36
C THR A 70 17.12 -10.36 -13.47
N LYS A 71 17.21 -9.32 -14.30
CA LYS A 71 18.43 -8.55 -14.56
C LYS A 71 18.14 -7.07 -14.72
N GLU A 72 19.16 -6.23 -14.65
CA GLU A 72 19.01 -4.79 -14.86
C GLU A 72 18.73 -4.49 -16.34
N ASP A 73 17.71 -3.69 -16.63
CA ASP A 73 17.39 -3.18 -17.97
C ASP A 73 16.87 -1.73 -17.89
N GLN A 74 16.79 -1.04 -19.03
CA GLN A 74 16.35 0.34 -19.11
C GLN A 74 14.81 0.44 -19.17
N PHE A 75 14.22 1.19 -18.24
CA PHE A 75 12.82 1.60 -18.29
C PHE A 75 12.71 3.03 -18.79
N HIS A 76 11.92 3.24 -19.84
CA HIS A 76 11.63 4.57 -20.39
C HIS A 76 10.51 5.23 -19.58
N VAL A 77 10.86 6.25 -18.80
CA VAL A 77 9.88 7.05 -18.04
C VAL A 77 9.15 7.99 -18.99
N ASP A 78 9.89 8.55 -19.96
CA ASP A 78 9.40 9.37 -21.07
C ASP A 78 10.36 9.23 -22.26
N ASP A 79 10.12 9.98 -23.35
CA ASP A 79 10.92 9.93 -24.59
C ASP A 79 12.41 10.25 -24.40
N LYS A 80 12.78 10.95 -23.33
CA LYS A 80 14.14 11.44 -23.07
C LYS A 80 14.78 10.87 -21.81
N THR A 81 13.98 10.24 -20.94
CA THR A 81 14.42 9.80 -19.61
C THR A 81 14.33 8.29 -19.48
N THR A 82 15.47 7.64 -19.24
CA THR A 82 15.54 6.22 -18.86
C THR A 82 16.07 6.05 -17.45
N VAL A 83 15.60 5.02 -16.77
CA VAL A 83 16.09 4.60 -15.45
C VAL A 83 16.36 3.10 -15.44
N PRO A 84 17.43 2.63 -14.77
CA PRO A 84 17.67 1.20 -14.61
C PRO A 84 16.63 0.59 -13.66
N VAL A 85 16.07 -0.56 -14.03
CA VAL A 85 15.14 -1.34 -13.20
C VAL A 85 15.49 -2.83 -13.23
N GLN A 86 15.06 -3.57 -12.22
CA GLN A 86 15.15 -5.04 -12.22
C GLN A 86 14.00 -5.62 -13.04
N MET A 87 14.29 -5.91 -14.31
CA MET A 87 13.34 -6.46 -15.27
C MET A 87 13.27 -7.98 -15.12
N MET A 88 12.06 -8.52 -14.97
CA MET A 88 11.80 -9.96 -14.95
C MET A 88 11.61 -10.47 -16.38
N TYR A 89 12.07 -11.69 -16.67
CA TYR A 89 11.96 -12.32 -17.98
C TYR A 89 11.38 -13.71 -17.82
N GLU A 90 10.55 -14.10 -18.79
CA GLU A 90 9.98 -15.43 -18.91
C GLU A 90 9.96 -15.78 -20.41
N GLU A 91 10.32 -17.02 -20.76
CA GLU A 91 10.35 -17.50 -22.16
C GLU A 91 9.22 -18.48 -22.47
N ASP A 92 8.19 -18.54 -21.63
CA ASP A 92 7.02 -19.40 -21.84
C ASP A 92 5.95 -18.76 -22.76
N ASP A 93 5.25 -19.64 -23.49
CA ASP A 93 4.13 -19.30 -24.38
C ASP A 93 2.93 -18.84 -23.52
N LEU A 94 2.75 -17.52 -23.40
CA LEU A 94 1.61 -16.97 -22.66
C LEU A 94 0.29 -17.50 -23.24
N PRO A 95 -0.67 -17.93 -22.39
CA PRO A 95 -1.97 -18.37 -22.90
C PRO A 95 -2.63 -17.24 -23.71
N LYS A 96 -3.03 -17.58 -24.94
CA LYS A 96 -3.73 -16.67 -25.88
C LYS A 96 -5.15 -16.37 -25.45
#